data_AF-A0ABD4T4V0-F1
#
_entry.id   AF-A0ABD4T4V0-F1
#
_cell.length_a   1.000
_cell.length_b   1.000
_cell.length_c   1.000
_cell.angle_alpha   90.00
_cell.angle_beta   90.00
_cell.angle_gamma   90.00
#
_symmetry.space_group_name_H-M   'P 1'
#
loop_
_entity.id
_entity.type
_entity.pdbx_description
1 polymer ?
#
loop_
_entity_poly.entity_id
_entity_poly.type
_entity_poly.pdbx_seq_one_letter_code
_entity_poly.pdbx_strand_id
1 'polypeptide(L)'
;MSSSQAGSYKNVMELVVDEEIDHQTQHFSADFAQSLNRIELATFALNRLPPLYASSVEGVSFQYERAKRELKHQVQEAVQQALQVVAERPERRSTPFHSAF
;
A
#
# COMPACT_ATOMS: atom_id res chain seq x y z
N MET A 1 4.63 36.48 -3.63
CA MET A 1 3.91 35.82 -2.52
C MET A 1 4.49 34.43 -2.36
N SER A 2 5.42 34.26 -1.42
CA SER A 2 6.07 32.97 -1.17
C SER A 2 5.08 32.06 -0.48
N SER A 3 4.60 31.04 -1.21
CA SER A 3 3.80 29.97 -0.65
C SER A 3 4.62 29.27 0.43
N SER A 4 4.12 29.31 1.65
CA SER A 4 4.63 28.62 2.83
C SER A 4 4.97 27.18 2.46
N GLN A 5 6.25 26.81 2.53
CA GLN A 5 6.67 25.42 2.35
C GLN A 5 6.24 24.67 3.62
N ALA A 6 4.97 24.28 3.68
CA ALA A 6 4.48 23.34 4.67
C ALA A 6 5.29 22.05 4.49
N GLY A 7 6.08 21.69 5.52
CA GLY A 7 6.84 20.45 5.49
C GLY A 7 5.86 19.28 5.27
N SER A 8 5.98 18.61 4.14
CA SER A 8 5.19 17.41 3.82
C SER A 8 5.98 16.17 4.22
N TYR A 9 5.32 15.22 4.87
CA TYR A 9 5.85 13.89 5.14
C TYR A 9 4.96 12.85 4.47
N LYS A 10 5.56 11.72 4.05
CA LYS A 10 4.81 10.59 3.48
C LYS A 10 5.33 9.25 3.97
N ASN A 11 4.44 8.28 4.09
CA ASN A 11 4.82 6.90 4.39
C ASN A 11 5.28 6.21 3.10
N VAL A 12 6.58 5.93 2.99
CA VAL A 12 7.18 5.28 1.82
C VAL A 12 6.71 3.84 1.67
N MET A 13 6.23 3.21 2.75
CA MET A 13 5.68 1.86 2.69
C MET A 13 4.45 1.76 1.77
N GLU A 14 3.68 2.85 1.58
CA GLU A 14 2.54 2.88 0.66
C GLU A 14 2.97 2.53 -0.78
N LEU A 15 4.05 3.13 -1.26
CA LEU A 15 4.61 2.85 -2.58
C LEU A 15 5.07 1.39 -2.70
N VAL A 16 5.77 0.89 -1.68
CA VAL A 16 6.33 -0.47 -1.69
C VAL A 16 5.23 -1.53 -1.66
N VAL A 17 4.16 -1.29 -0.91
CA VAL A 17 2.97 -2.16 -0.89
C VAL A 17 2.25 -2.14 -2.23
N ASP A 18 2.09 -0.96 -2.84
CA ASP A 18 1.48 -0.82 -4.16
C ASP A 18 2.24 -1.60 -5.24
N GLU A 19 3.57 -1.49 -5.25
CA GLU A 19 4.43 -2.26 -6.16
C GLU A 19 4.31 -3.77 -5.94
N GLU A 20 4.23 -4.24 -4.70
CA GLU A 20 4.08 -5.67 -4.41
C GLU A 20 2.68 -6.19 -4.76
N ILE A 21 1.62 -5.40 -4.59
CA ILE A 21 0.27 -5.75 -5.07
C ILE A 21 0.30 -5.93 -6.58
N ASP A 22 0.87 -4.98 -7.32
CA ASP A 22 0.98 -5.06 -8.77
C ASP A 22 1.80 -6.31 -9.18
N HIS A 23 2.90 -6.59 -8.48
CA HIS A 23 3.73 -7.78 -8.69
C HIS A 23 2.97 -9.11 -8.46
N GLN A 24 2.23 -9.26 -7.36
CA GLN A 24 1.51 -10.51 -7.06
C GLN A 24 0.27 -10.72 -7.94
N THR A 25 -0.31 -9.64 -8.46
CA THR A 25 -1.53 -9.67 -9.29
C THR A 25 -1.26 -9.64 -10.79
N GLN A 26 -0.02 -9.44 -11.25
CA GLN A 26 0.33 -9.27 -12.67
C GLN A 26 -0.15 -10.39 -13.61
N HIS A 27 -0.37 -11.61 -13.08
CA HIS A 27 -0.81 -12.78 -13.85
C HIS A 27 -2.32 -13.05 -13.73
N PHE A 28 -3.06 -12.25 -12.98
CA PHE A 28 -4.49 -12.45 -12.79
C PHE A 28 -5.26 -12.10 -14.06
N SER A 29 -6.40 -12.76 -14.27
CA SER A 29 -7.33 -12.34 -15.31
C SER A 29 -7.89 -10.96 -14.98
N ALA A 30 -8.23 -10.18 -16.02
CA ALA A 30 -8.79 -8.85 -15.84
C ALA A 30 -10.05 -8.85 -14.95
N ASP A 31 -10.94 -9.83 -15.16
CA ASP A 31 -12.17 -9.96 -14.37
C ASP A 31 -11.88 -10.21 -12.89
N PHE A 32 -10.92 -11.08 -12.58
CA PHE A 32 -10.56 -11.35 -11.19
C PHE A 32 -9.87 -10.15 -10.55
N ALA A 33 -8.93 -9.51 -11.25
CA ALA A 33 -8.26 -8.31 -10.75
C ALA A 33 -9.25 -7.16 -10.48
N GLN A 34 -10.26 -6.97 -11.34
CA GLN A 34 -11.32 -5.98 -11.14
C GLN A 34 -12.24 -6.29 -9.95
N SER A 35 -12.37 -7.56 -9.58
CA SER A 35 -13.17 -7.97 -8.42
C SER A 35 -12.50 -7.66 -7.07
N LEU A 36 -11.18 -7.43 -7.06
CA LEU A 36 -10.41 -7.17 -5.85
C LEU A 36 -10.38 -5.67 -5.52
N ASN A 37 -10.79 -5.32 -4.31
CA ASN A 37 -10.68 -3.94 -3.83
C ASN A 37 -9.22 -3.62 -3.46
N ARG A 38 -8.49 -2.97 -4.37
CA ARG A 38 -7.08 -2.59 -4.19
C ARG A 38 -6.83 -1.74 -2.94
N ILE A 39 -7.76 -0.86 -2.59
CA ILE A 39 -7.64 0.00 -1.41
C ILE A 39 -7.73 -0.84 -0.12
N GLU A 40 -8.60 -1.85 -0.09
CA GLU A 40 -8.66 -2.80 1.02
C GLU A 40 -7.39 -3.65 1.12
N LEU A 41 -6.84 -4.09 -0.02
CA LEU A 41 -5.57 -4.82 -0.03
C LEU A 41 -4.44 -3.98 0.59
N ALA A 42 -4.28 -2.75 0.12
CA ALA A 42 -3.24 -1.85 0.60
C ALA A 42 -3.42 -1.53 2.09
N THR A 43 -4.63 -1.17 2.51
CA THR A 43 -4.91 -0.85 3.93
C THR A 43 -4.75 -2.06 4.85
N PHE A 44 -5.14 -3.26 4.41
CA PHE A 44 -4.92 -4.48 5.17
C PHE A 44 -3.42 -4.77 5.37
N ALA A 45 -2.62 -4.65 4.31
CA ALA A 45 -1.18 -4.89 4.35
C ALA A 45 -0.46 -3.81 5.18
N LEU A 46 -0.75 -2.53 4.94
CA LEU A 46 -0.12 -1.40 5.64
C LEU A 46 -0.33 -1.45 7.16
N ASN A 47 -1.50 -1.91 7.63
CA ASN A 47 -1.79 -2.08 9.06
C ASN A 47 -0.95 -3.18 9.74
N ARG A 48 -0.16 -3.95 8.99
CA ARG A 48 0.72 -5.02 9.49
C ARG A 48 2.20 -4.73 9.27
N LEU A 49 2.53 -3.62 8.61
CA LEU A 49 3.89 -3.27 8.24
C LEU A 49 4.37 -2.07 9.06
N PRO A 50 5.65 -2.02 9.42
CA PRO A 50 6.20 -0.83 10.08
C PRO A 50 6.14 0.36 9.10
N PRO A 51 5.62 1.54 9.54
CA PRO A 51 5.59 2.71 8.68
C PRO A 51 6.99 3.25 8.45
N LEU A 52 7.24 3.75 7.23
CA LEU A 52 8.52 4.32 6.83
C LEU A 52 8.32 5.77 6.37
N TYR A 53 8.13 6.68 7.31
CA TYR A 53 7.97 8.09 6.98
C TYR A 53 9.26 8.73 6.47
N ALA A 54 9.12 9.65 5.53
CA ALA A 54 10.18 10.51 5.03
C ALA A 54 9.66 11.94 4.81
N SER A 55 10.51 12.93 5.06
CA SER A 55 10.22 14.37 4.90
C SER A 55 11.08 15.05 3.83
N SER A 56 11.90 14.28 3.09
CA SER A 56 12.73 14.78 2.00
C SER A 56 12.83 13.73 0.88
N VAL A 57 13.29 14.14 -0.30
CA VAL A 57 13.51 13.23 -1.43
C VAL A 57 14.57 12.18 -1.09
N GLU A 58 15.65 12.58 -0.41
CA GLU A 58 16.72 11.69 0.05
C GLU A 58 16.17 10.69 1.08
N GLY A 59 15.32 11.15 2.00
CA GLY A 59 14.64 10.29 2.97
C GLY A 59 13.75 9.26 2.28
N VAL A 60 13.06 9.64 1.21
CA VAL A 60 12.24 8.71 0.42
C VAL A 60 13.11 7.62 -0.20
N SER A 61 14.18 8.01 -0.89
CA SER A 61 15.11 7.05 -1.50
C SER A 61 15.73 6.11 -0.46
N PHE A 62 16.16 6.65 0.68
CA PHE A 62 16.73 5.85 1.77
C PHE A 62 15.72 4.83 2.33
N GLN A 63 14.50 5.27 2.62
CA GLN A 63 13.46 4.42 3.19
C GLN A 63 12.97 3.37 2.18
N TYR A 64 12.90 3.71 0.89
CA TYR A 64 12.55 2.77 -0.17
C TYR A 64 13.58 1.64 -0.27
N GLU A 65 14.87 1.98 -0.32
CA GLU A 65 15.96 0.99 -0.33
C GLU A 65 15.98 0.14 0.94
N ARG A 66 15.71 0.76 2.10
CA ARG A 66 15.56 0.04 3.37
C ARG A 66 14.42 -0.97 3.30
N ALA A 67 13.24 -0.60 2.79
CA ALA A 67 12.11 -1.50 2.66
C ALA A 67 12.46 -2.72 1.80
N LYS A 68 13.12 -2.49 0.66
CA LYS A 68 13.52 -3.57 -0.27
C LYS A 68 14.56 -4.52 0.29
N ARG A 69 15.45 -4.04 1.17
CA ARG A 69 16.50 -4.87 1.77
C ARG A 69 16.04 -5.58 3.04
N GLU A 70 15.35 -4.87 3.92
CA GLU A 70 15.07 -5.35 5.29
C GLU A 70 13.64 -5.90 5.45
N LEU A 71 12.68 -5.39 4.69
CA LEU A 71 11.25 -5.67 4.90
C LEU A 71 10.59 -6.44 3.75
N LYS A 72 11.34 -6.79 2.70
CA LYS A 72 10.81 -7.46 1.50
C LYS A 72 9.91 -8.65 1.84
N HIS A 73 10.39 -9.56 2.70
CA HIS A 73 9.62 -10.75 3.08
C HIS A 73 8.31 -10.39 3.79
N GLN A 74 8.36 -9.43 4.73
CA GLN A 74 7.17 -8.99 5.46
C GLN A 74 6.15 -8.34 4.53
N VAL A 75 6.61 -7.54 3.57
CA VAL A 75 5.74 -6.92 2.55
C VAL A 75 5.08 -8.01 1.70
N GLN A 76 5.85 -8.98 1.22
CA GLN A 76 5.34 -10.11 0.44
C GLN A 76 4.26 -10.89 1.19
N GLU A 77 4.53 -11.25 2.46
CA GLU A 77 3.57 -11.97 3.31
C GLU A 77 2.32 -11.13 3.61
N ALA A 78 2.48 -9.85 3.92
CA ALA A 78 1.36 -8.97 4.22
C ALA A 78 0.42 -8.80 3.02
N VAL A 79 0.98 -8.64 1.81
CA VAL A 79 0.19 -8.56 0.56
C VAL A 79 -0.45 -9.89 0.23
N GLN A 80 0.24 -11.01 0.42
CA GLN A 80 -0.33 -12.33 0.20
C GLN A 80 -1.53 -12.60 1.13
N GLN A 81 -1.41 -12.25 2.41
CA GLN A 81 -2.52 -12.36 3.37
C GLN A 81 -3.67 -11.43 3.00
N ALA A 82 -3.38 -10.21 2.54
CA ALA A 82 -4.41 -9.28 2.08
C ALA A 82 -5.20 -9.88 0.91
N LEU A 83 -4.51 -10.47 -0.07
CA LEU A 83 -5.13 -11.12 -1.22
C LEU A 83 -6.05 -12.26 -0.79
N GLN A 84 -5.62 -13.12 0.14
CA GLN A 84 -6.46 -14.19 0.67
C GLN A 84 -7.74 -13.64 1.33
N VAL A 85 -7.60 -12.66 2.22
CA VAL A 85 -8.73 -12.11 2.97
C VAL A 85 -9.72 -11.36 2.08
N VAL A 86 -9.24 -10.61 1.10
CA VAL A 86 -10.11 -9.84 0.18
C VAL A 86 -10.76 -10.76 -0.85
N ALA A 87 -10.04 -11.76 -1.38
CA ALA A 87 -10.58 -12.72 -2.34
C ALA A 87 -11.67 -13.62 -1.73
N GLU A 88 -11.63 -13.90 -0.42
CA GLU A 88 -12.69 -14.63 0.28
C GLU A 88 -14.02 -13.84 0.37
N ARG A 89 -13.98 -12.52 0.23
CA ARG A 89 -15.16 -11.64 0.45
C ARG A 89 -15.23 -10.49 -0.57
N PRO A 90 -15.33 -10.77 -1.88
CA PRO A 90 -15.32 -9.74 -2.92
C PRO A 90 -16.53 -8.79 -2.84
N GLU A 91 -17.64 -9.21 -2.23
CA GLU A 91 -18.85 -8.38 -2.10
C GLU A 91 -18.91 -7.48 -0.86
N ARG A 92 -17.80 -7.33 -0.11
CA ARG A 92 -17.78 -6.43 1.04
C ARG A 92 -18.03 -4.99 0.59
N ARG A 93 -19.23 -4.48 0.90
CA ARG A 93 -19.57 -3.06 0.72
C ARG A 93 -18.94 -2.26 1.86
N SER A 94 -17.87 -1.53 1.57
CA SER A 94 -17.31 -0.51 2.47
C SER A 94 -17.91 0.87 2.16
N THR A 95 -18.27 1.65 3.18
CA THR A 95 -18.63 3.07 3.00
C THR A 95 -17.35 3.89 2.80
N PRO A 96 -17.18 4.60 1.67
CA PRO A 96 -15.95 5.36 1.40
C PRO A 96 -15.77 6.57 2.33
N PHE A 97 -14.51 6.92 2.65
CA PHE A 97 -14.19 8.00 3.60
C PHE A 97 -14.79 9.37 3.22
N HIS A 98 -14.86 9.71 1.93
CA HIS A 98 -15.45 10.97 1.45
C HIS A 98 -16.98 11.08 1.63
N SER A 99 -17.62 10.06 2.20
CA SER A 99 -19.05 10.06 2.53
C SER A 99 -19.35 10.06 4.03
N ALA A 100 -18.34 10.08 4.90
CA ALA A 100 -18.50 9.85 6.34
C ALA A 100 -17.93 10.96 7.25
N PHE A 101 -17.17 11.92 6.72
CA PHE A 101 -16.57 13.03 7.47
C PHE A 101 -16.52 14.31 6.65
#